data_AF-A0A257KZ16-F1
#
_entry.id   AF-A0A257KZ16-F1
#
_cell.length_a   1.000
_cell.length_b   1.000
_cell.length_c   1.000
_cell.angle_alpha   90.00
_cell.angle_beta   90.00
_cell.angle_gamma   90.00
#
_symmetry.space_group_name_H-M   'P 1'
#
loop_
_entity.id
_entity.type
_entity.pdbx_description
1 polymer ?
#
loop_
_entity_poly.entity_id
_entity_poly.type
_entity_poly.pdbx_seq_one_letter_code
_entity_poly.pdbx_strand_id
1 'polypeptide(L)'
;MPKIKLALILIIFAIQGYAQETLTQKITWATLRDVKFTKKFNKEYKLDFIYPSFGASLLKLEGKYVEIKGYVIPVSQNLYVLSAKPMASCF
;
A
#
# COMPACT_ATOMS: atom_id res chain seq x y z
N MET A 1 27.46 -16.43 37.01
CA MET A 1 26.03 -16.64 36.68
C MET A 1 25.32 -15.47 35.97
N PRO A 2 25.57 -14.17 36.23
CA PRO A 2 24.85 -13.08 35.55
C PRO A 2 25.36 -12.83 34.11
N LYS A 3 26.65 -13.07 33.85
CA LYS A 3 27.28 -12.83 32.54
C LYS A 3 26.76 -13.75 31.43
N ILE A 4 26.49 -15.02 31.75
CA ILE A 4 25.89 -16.00 30.81
C ILE A 4 24.43 -15.66 30.54
N LYS A 5 23.65 -15.28 31.56
CA LYS A 5 22.26 -14.83 31.37
C LYS A 5 22.19 -13.55 30.51
N LEU A 6 23.12 -12.62 30.72
CA LEU A 6 23.20 -11.37 29.95
C LEU A 6 23.60 -11.61 28.49
N ALA A 7 24.55 -12.53 28.24
CA ALA A 7 24.92 -12.94 26.89
C ALA A 7 23.77 -13.62 26.14
N LEU A 8 22.99 -14.47 26.83
CA LEU A 8 21.82 -15.15 26.25
C LEU A 8 20.71 -14.16 25.86
N ILE A 9 20.46 -13.13 26.67
CA ILE A 9 19.48 -12.07 26.37
C ILE A 9 19.92 -11.22 25.16
N LEU A 10 21.21 -10.87 25.07
CA LEU A 10 21.77 -10.15 23.93
C LEU A 10 21.70 -10.96 22.63
N ILE A 11 21.94 -12.27 22.70
CA ILE A 11 21.81 -13.17 21.55
C ILE A 11 20.36 -13.22 21.08
N ILE A 12 19.37 -13.35 21.98
CA ILE A 12 17.93 -13.37 21.63
C ILE A 12 17.48 -12.07 20.96
N PHE A 13 17.97 -10.91 21.43
CA PHE A 13 17.62 -9.61 20.86
C PHE A 13 18.21 -9.40 19.45
N ALA A 14 19.39 -9.95 19.17
CA ALA A 14 20.01 -9.90 17.85
C ALA A 14 19.23 -10.72 16.80
N ILE A 15 18.61 -11.83 17.18
CA ILE A 15 17.85 -12.70 16.24
C ILE A 15 16.51 -12.06 15.82
N GLN A 16 15.91 -11.21 16.65
CA GLN A 16 14.64 -10.54 16.35
C GLN A 16 14.76 -9.51 15.22
N GLY A 17 15.97 -8.99 14.96
CA GLY A 17 16.22 -8.02 13.88
C GLY A 17 16.28 -8.62 12.46
N TYR A 18 16.44 -9.94 12.33
CA TYR A 18 16.62 -10.61 11.03
C TYR A 18 15.35 -11.25 10.47
N ALA A 19 14.27 -11.35 11.25
CA ALA A 19 13.07 -12.12 10.89
C ALA A 19 11.93 -11.27 10.33
N GLN A 20 12.23 -10.16 9.64
CA GLN A 20 11.21 -9.45 8.86
C GLN A 20 11.27 -9.93 7.42
N GLU A 21 10.85 -11.19 7.20
CA GLU A 21 10.35 -11.57 5.88
C GLU A 21 9.24 -10.58 5.54
N THR A 22 9.44 -9.77 4.50
CA THR A 22 8.39 -8.93 3.94
C THR A 22 7.37 -9.85 3.28
N LEU A 23 6.51 -10.42 4.13
CA LEU A 23 5.38 -11.24 3.74
C LEU A 23 4.51 -10.36 2.85
N THR A 24 4.74 -10.47 1.53
CA THR A 24 4.13 -9.61 0.55
C THR A 24 2.66 -9.97 0.52
N GLN A 25 1.83 -9.04 0.99
CA GLN A 25 0.41 -9.32 1.18
C GLN A 25 -0.28 -9.37 -0.18
N LYS A 26 -0.90 -10.51 -0.52
CA LYS A 26 -1.73 -10.62 -1.71
C LYS A 26 -3.02 -9.84 -1.50
N ILE A 27 -3.33 -8.93 -2.43
CA ILE A 27 -4.55 -8.12 -2.40
C ILE A 27 -5.35 -8.30 -3.69
N THR A 28 -6.57 -7.79 -3.68
CA THR A 28 -7.42 -7.74 -4.87
C THR A 28 -7.83 -6.30 -5.17
N TRP A 29 -8.34 -6.05 -6.37
CA TRP A 29 -8.95 -4.77 -6.73
C TRP A 29 -10.16 -4.40 -5.87
N ALA A 30 -10.76 -5.34 -5.11
CA ALA A 30 -11.79 -5.01 -4.14
C ALA A 30 -11.21 -4.25 -2.94
N THR A 31 -10.00 -4.61 -2.49
CA THR A 31 -9.28 -3.89 -1.42
C THR A 31 -8.98 -2.46 -1.85
N LEU A 32 -8.56 -2.26 -3.10
CA LEU A 32 -8.25 -0.93 -3.63
C LEU A 32 -9.47 -0.04 -3.90
N ARG A 33 -10.69 -0.62 -3.88
CA ARG A 33 -11.95 0.10 -4.06
C ARG A 33 -12.51 0.72 -2.78
N ASP A 34 -11.84 0.54 -1.64
CA ASP A 34 -12.22 1.14 -0.35
C ASP A 34 -11.85 2.64 -0.31
N VAL A 35 -12.42 3.40 -1.23
CA VAL A 35 -12.29 4.84 -1.38
C VAL A 35 -13.68 5.46 -1.55
N LYS A 36 -13.93 6.55 -0.86
CA LYS A 36 -15.15 7.35 -1.01
C LYS A 36 -14.78 8.70 -1.57
N PHE A 37 -15.55 9.17 -2.54
CA PHE A 37 -15.33 10.45 -3.18
C PHE A 37 -16.35 11.46 -2.68
N THR A 38 -15.87 12.60 -2.18
CA THR A 38 -16.71 13.69 -1.68
C THR A 38 -16.45 14.95 -2.49
N LYS A 39 -17.52 15.62 -2.87
CA LYS A 39 -17.44 16.89 -3.58
C LYS A 39 -17.22 18.02 -2.57
N LYS A 40 -16.21 18.86 -2.79
CA LYS A 40 -15.97 20.06 -1.99
C LYS A 40 -15.69 21.24 -2.89
N PHE A 41 -16.29 22.38 -2.57
CA PHE A 41 -16.06 23.61 -3.30
C PHE A 41 -14.65 24.14 -3.04
N ASN A 42 -13.87 24.29 -4.12
CA ASN A 42 -12.55 24.89 -4.07
C ASN A 42 -12.68 26.41 -4.26
N LYS A 43 -12.32 27.16 -3.22
CA LYS A 43 -12.45 28.62 -3.20
C LYS A 43 -11.49 29.36 -4.15
N GLU A 44 -10.34 28.76 -4.46
CA GLU A 44 -9.31 29.31 -5.34
C GLU A 44 -9.76 29.22 -6.79
N TYR A 45 -10.17 28.02 -7.23
CA TYR A 45 -10.59 27.78 -8.61
C TYR A 45 -12.07 28.06 -8.87
N LYS A 46 -12.85 28.38 -7.83
CA LYS A 46 -14.31 28.59 -7.90
C LYS A 46 -15.07 27.41 -8.54
N LEU A 47 -14.59 26.20 -8.28
CA LEU A 47 -15.10 24.96 -8.86
C LEU A 47 -15.25 23.88 -7.80
N ASP A 48 -16.18 22.95 -8.03
CA ASP A 48 -16.33 21.76 -7.21
C ASP A 48 -15.25 20.73 -7.56
N PHE A 49 -14.44 20.35 -6.57
CA PHE A 49 -13.43 19.30 -6.72
C PHE A 49 -13.90 18.02 -6.03
N ILE A 50 -13.40 16.89 -6.53
CA ILE A 50 -13.66 15.58 -5.94
C ILE A 50 -12.46 15.18 -5.08
N TYR A 51 -12.70 14.97 -3.79
CA TYR A 51 -11.68 14.56 -2.82
C TYR A 51 -11.91 13.13 -2.36
N PRO A 52 -10.90 12.25 -2.43
CA PRO A 52 -10.98 10.91 -1.89
C PRO A 52 -10.87 10.90 -0.37
N SER A 53 -11.55 9.97 0.28
CA SER A 53 -11.26 9.48 1.62
C SER A 53 -11.06 7.97 1.56
N PHE A 54 -9.97 7.49 2.16
CA PHE A 54 -9.57 6.09 2.11
C PHE A 54 -10.09 5.35 3.34
N GLY A 55 -10.69 4.18 3.12
CA GLY A 55 -11.18 3.36 4.22
C GLY A 55 -10.08 2.56 4.91
N ALA A 56 -10.43 1.92 6.02
CA ALA A 56 -9.49 1.25 6.89
C ALA A 56 -8.75 0.08 6.21
N SER A 57 -9.36 -0.56 5.20
CA SER A 57 -8.69 -1.66 4.50
C SER A 57 -7.54 -1.18 3.63
N LEU A 58 -7.70 0.01 3.01
CA LEU A 58 -6.67 0.64 2.19
C LEU A 58 -5.57 1.27 3.05
N LEU A 59 -5.94 2.00 4.10
CA LEU A 59 -4.99 2.66 5.00
C LEU A 59 -4.03 1.66 5.66
N LYS A 60 -4.49 0.43 5.94
CA LYS A 60 -3.64 -0.65 6.48
C LYS A 60 -2.53 -1.10 5.52
N LEU A 61 -2.59 -0.75 4.23
CA LEU A 61 -1.57 -1.08 3.23
C LEU A 61 -0.48 -0.01 3.12
N GLU A 62 -0.64 1.14 3.76
CA GLU A 62 0.36 2.21 3.71
C GLU A 62 1.73 1.71 4.20
N GLY A 63 2.77 1.97 3.40
CA GLY A 63 4.14 1.54 3.68
C GLY A 63 4.41 0.03 3.54
N LYS A 64 3.45 -0.76 3.04
CA LYS A 64 3.61 -2.22 2.89
C LYS A 64 3.79 -2.64 1.44
N TYR A 65 4.63 -3.67 1.24
CA TYR A 65 4.71 -4.37 -0.04
C TYR A 65 3.49 -5.28 -0.22
N VAL A 66 2.87 -5.18 -1.40
CA VAL A 66 1.68 -5.96 -1.77
C VAL A 66 1.88 -6.64 -3.12
N GLU A 67 1.21 -7.77 -3.31
CA GLU A 67 1.13 -8.47 -4.60
C GLU A 67 -0.31 -8.35 -5.11
N ILE A 68 -0.47 -7.91 -6.36
CA ILE A 68 -1.76 -7.80 -7.03
C ILE A 68 -1.64 -8.30 -8.48
N LYS A 69 -2.69 -8.95 -8.98
CA LYS A 69 -2.80 -9.36 -10.39
C LYS A 69 -3.61 -8.33 -11.17
N GLY A 70 -3.11 -7.93 -12.33
CA GLY A 70 -3.79 -6.97 -13.21
C GLY A 70 -3.10 -6.86 -14.56
N TYR A 71 -3.50 -5.85 -15.33
CA TYR A 71 -2.95 -5.54 -16.63
C TYR A 71 -1.96 -4.37 -16.50
N VAL A 72 -0.84 -4.45 -17.23
CA VAL A 72 0.14 -3.37 -17.31
C VAL A 72 -0.18 -2.53 -18.54
N ILE A 73 -0.47 -1.25 -18.35
CA ILE A 73 -0.71 -0.28 -19.42
C ILE A 73 0.49 0.66 -19.50
N PRO A 74 1.28 0.63 -20.58
CA PRO A 74 2.38 1.58 -20.78
C PRO A 74 1.82 2.95 -21.14
N VAL A 75 2.12 3.97 -20.33
CA VAL A 75 1.72 5.37 -20.57
C VAL A 75 2.85 6.13 -21.28
N SER A 76 4.10 5.85 -20.92
CA SER A 76 5.31 6.35 -21.59
C SER A 76 6.46 5.35 -21.42
N GLN A 77 7.65 5.64 -21.95
CA GLN A 77 8.80 4.70 -21.92
C GLN A 77 9.09 4.12 -20.53
N ASN A 78 8.90 4.90 -19.46
CA ASN A 78 9.22 4.50 -18.10
C ASN A 78 8.04 4.69 -17.12
N LEU A 79 6.82 4.85 -17.64
CA LEU A 79 5.62 5.00 -16.81
C LEU A 79 4.60 3.93 -17.18
N TYR A 80 4.23 3.14 -16.18
CA TYR A 80 3.27 2.07 -16.30
C TYR A 80 2.15 2.28 -15.30
N VAL A 81 0.93 1.91 -15.70
CA VAL A 81 -0.24 1.88 -14.83
C VAL A 81 -0.72 0.44 -14.72
N LEU A 82 -1.05 0.03 -13.49
CA LEU A 82 -1.75 -1.23 -13.25
C LEU A 82 -3.26 -1.00 -13.34
N SER A 83 -3.97 -1.86 -14.06
CA SER A 83 -5.44 -1.81 -14.20
C SER A 83 -6.10 -3.15 -13.87
N ALA A 84 -7.34 -3.07 -13.40
CA ALA A 84 -8.19 -4.24 -13.15
C ALA A 84 -8.71 -4.86 -14.46
N LYS A 85 -8.65 -4.13 -15.57
CA LYS A 85 -9.24 -4.47 -16.86
C LYS A 85 -8.25 -4.25 -18.04
N PRO A 86 -8.40 -4.97 -19.16
CA PRO A 86 -7.60 -4.72 -20.35
C PRO A 86 -8.10 -3.48 -21.12
N MET A 87 -7.22 -2.51 -21.38
CA MET A 87 -7.36 -1.32 -22.27
C MET A 87 -8.60 -0.39 -22.14
N ALA A 88 -8.36 0.92 -22.14
CA ALA A 88 -9.30 2.05 -22.34
C ALA A 88 -10.50 2.22 -21.38
N SER A 89 -10.69 1.35 -20.39
CA SER A 89 -11.58 1.63 -19.27
C SER A 89 -10.72 2.03 -18.09
N CYS A 90 -10.62 3.33 -17.80
CA CYS A 90 -9.96 3.78 -16.58
C CYS A 90 -10.58 3.05 -15.38
N PHE A 91 -9.72 2.32 -14.67
CA PHE A 91 -9.98 1.24 -13.70
C PHE A 91 -10.28 -0.15 -14.29
#